data_AF-A0A5B7VQN3-F1
#
_entry.id   AF-A0A5B7VQN3-F1
#
_cell.length_a   1.000
_cell.length_b   1.000
_cell.length_c   1.000
_cell.angle_alpha   90.00
_cell.angle_beta   90.00
_cell.angle_gamma   90.00
#
_symmetry.space_group_name_H-M   'P 1'
#
loop_
_entity.id
_entity.type
_entity.pdbx_description
1 polymer ?
#
loop_
_entity_poly.entity_id
_entity_poly.type
_entity_poly.pdbx_seq_one_letter_code
_entity_poly.pdbx_strand_id
1 'polypeptide(L)'
;MSSVDNQTDMVVPDASLGRNFERPALPDMTLSTKAQVWGDKEPGSMEPGKKLLSIELHAEVIRESKHRCYLCGFPSQSLEIHNLNHNHQDVRKENLRAVDALCHGWQHLGELGEGNAFIGYLPGLVAQDVNNLQRCILVALETGDDETKADAKKLLNWLASHRQYTEAAWGTFELSVFADALVKMEGVGADVHGVVFRDLAVIFNPGTYSASAQKWAHDAYKSSPTASWPNLYHEIMNAPS
;
A
#
# COMPACT_ATOMS: atom_id res chain seq x y z
N MET A 1 -34.81 -11.23 -60.92
CA MET A 1 -33.78 -10.30 -60.42
C MET A 1 -34.25 -9.81 -59.07
N SER A 2 -33.70 -10.33 -57.98
CA SER A 2 -33.94 -9.84 -56.61
C SER A 2 -32.57 -9.46 -56.07
N SER A 3 -32.36 -8.15 -55.86
CA SER A 3 -31.17 -7.59 -55.25
C SER A 3 -31.12 -8.02 -53.78
N VAL A 4 -30.05 -8.73 -53.41
CA VAL A 4 -29.73 -9.01 -52.01
C VAL A 4 -29.03 -7.76 -51.49
N ASP A 5 -29.73 -7.00 -50.65
CA ASP A 5 -29.15 -5.88 -49.92
C ASP A 5 -28.10 -6.41 -48.95
N ASN A 6 -26.83 -6.10 -49.25
CA ASN A 6 -25.70 -6.41 -48.40
C ASN A 6 -25.55 -5.27 -47.39
N GLN A 7 -26.41 -5.26 -46.36
CA GLN A 7 -26.20 -4.38 -45.20
C GLN A 7 -25.01 -4.93 -44.42
N THR A 8 -23.85 -4.32 -44.62
CA THR A 8 -22.72 -4.45 -43.69
C THR A 8 -23.18 -4.00 -42.31
N ASP A 9 -23.24 -4.94 -41.36
CA ASP A 9 -23.41 -4.65 -39.94
C ASP A 9 -22.36 -3.60 -39.53
N MET A 10 -22.80 -2.35 -39.37
CA MET A 10 -21.95 -1.33 -38.78
C MET A 10 -21.81 -1.68 -37.30
N VAL A 11 -20.63 -2.14 -36.91
CA VAL A 11 -20.27 -2.30 -35.50
C VAL A 11 -20.30 -0.90 -34.87
N VAL A 12 -21.33 -0.61 -34.10
CA VAL A 12 -21.41 0.60 -33.27
C VAL A 12 -20.59 0.33 -32.01
N PRO A 13 -19.48 1.05 -31.77
CA PRO A 13 -18.70 0.88 -30.56
C PRO A 13 -19.56 1.23 -29.35
N ASP A 14 -19.57 0.35 -28.34
CA ASP A 14 -20.24 0.64 -27.08
C ASP A 14 -19.55 1.84 -26.41
N ALA A 15 -20.28 2.94 -26.24
CA ALA A 15 -19.78 4.19 -25.66
C ALA A 15 -19.36 4.06 -24.18
N SER A 16 -19.58 2.91 -23.55
CA SER A 16 -19.05 2.56 -22.23
C SER A 16 -17.68 1.88 -22.28
N LEU A 17 -17.29 1.29 -23.43
CA LEU A 17 -15.95 0.72 -23.64
C LEU A 17 -14.94 1.87 -23.70
N GLY A 18 -14.23 2.08 -22.59
CA GLY A 18 -13.27 3.17 -22.46
C GLY A 18 -13.34 3.88 -21.12
N ARG A 19 -14.51 3.86 -20.45
CA ARG A 19 -14.71 4.50 -19.14
C ARG A 19 -13.76 3.99 -18.06
N ASN A 20 -13.31 2.76 -18.20
CA ASN A 20 -12.34 2.13 -17.30
C ASN A 20 -10.93 2.75 -17.38
N PHE A 21 -10.64 3.54 -18.43
CA PHE A 21 -9.40 4.30 -18.57
C PHE A 21 -9.53 5.75 -18.06
N GLU A 22 -10.74 6.23 -17.77
CA GLU A 22 -10.98 7.58 -17.23
C GLU A 22 -10.57 7.69 -15.76
N ARG A 23 -10.45 6.55 -15.06
CA ARG A 23 -9.99 6.47 -13.68
C ARG A 23 -8.92 5.39 -13.55
N PRO A 24 -7.84 5.62 -12.81
CA PRO A 24 -6.89 4.58 -12.47
C PRO A 24 -7.62 3.36 -11.86
N ALA A 25 -7.14 2.15 -12.18
CA ALA A 25 -7.74 0.92 -11.65
C ALA A 25 -7.61 0.80 -10.12
N LEU A 26 -6.65 1.51 -9.54
CA LEU A 26 -6.37 1.60 -8.11
C LEU A 26 -6.28 3.08 -7.69
N PRO A 27 -6.72 3.44 -6.49
CA PRO A 27 -6.58 4.81 -5.99
C PRO A 27 -5.09 5.18 -5.81
N ASP A 28 -4.79 6.47 -5.91
CA ASP A 28 -3.49 6.99 -5.50
C ASP A 28 -3.29 6.78 -3.99
N MET A 29 -2.07 6.43 -3.59
CA MET A 29 -1.74 6.16 -2.19
C MET A 29 -0.82 7.27 -1.66
N THR A 30 -1.42 8.22 -0.96
CA THR A 30 -0.73 9.34 -0.28
C THR A 30 -0.40 8.98 1.17
N LEU A 31 0.55 9.67 1.80
CA LEU A 31 0.76 9.56 3.24
C LEU A 31 -0.48 10.06 3.99
N SER A 32 -0.89 9.35 5.04
CA SER A 32 -1.99 9.77 5.92
C SER A 32 -1.77 9.26 7.34
N THR A 33 -2.61 9.71 8.26
CA THR A 33 -2.66 9.23 9.64
C THR A 33 -4.10 9.17 10.11
N LYS A 34 -4.38 8.41 11.16
CA LYS A 34 -5.73 8.35 11.73
C LYS A 34 -6.24 9.75 12.12
N ALA A 35 -7.53 9.99 11.84
CA ALA A 35 -8.20 11.23 12.22
C ALA A 35 -8.28 11.36 13.75
N GLN A 36 -8.01 12.56 14.27
CA GLN A 36 -8.14 12.84 15.70
C GLN A 36 -9.60 13.11 16.07
N VAL A 37 -10.21 12.17 16.78
CA VAL A 37 -11.60 12.27 17.21
C VAL A 37 -11.69 12.43 18.73
N TRP A 38 -12.41 13.46 19.17
CA TRP A 38 -12.64 13.69 20.59
C TRP A 38 -13.34 12.48 21.24
N GLY A 39 -12.77 11.98 22.33
CA GLY A 39 -13.31 10.84 23.07
C GLY A 39 -12.99 9.47 22.46
N ASP A 40 -12.09 9.40 21.46
CA ASP A 40 -11.56 8.12 20.99
C ASP A 40 -10.82 7.41 22.13
N LYS A 41 -11.20 6.15 22.36
CA LYS A 41 -10.65 5.31 23.43
C LYS A 41 -9.45 4.50 22.99
N GLU A 42 -9.24 4.39 21.69
CA GLU A 42 -8.18 3.57 21.10
C GLU A 42 -7.35 4.38 20.11
N PRO A 43 -6.77 5.54 20.51
CA PRO A 43 -6.14 6.48 19.57
C PRO A 43 -5.03 5.83 18.72
N GLY A 44 -4.24 4.90 19.28
CA GLY A 44 -3.18 4.19 18.55
C GLY A 44 -3.61 2.93 17.78
N SER A 45 -4.91 2.68 17.61
CA SER A 45 -5.40 1.49 16.88
C SER A 45 -5.19 1.63 15.37
N MET A 46 -4.70 0.59 14.70
CA MET A 46 -4.67 0.51 13.24
C MET A 46 -6.06 0.26 12.63
N GLU A 47 -6.97 -0.42 13.33
CA GLU A 47 -8.33 -0.70 12.85
C GLU A 47 -9.40 -0.10 13.77
N PRO A 48 -10.66 0.01 13.32
CA PRO A 48 -11.79 0.24 14.22
C PRO A 48 -11.85 -0.75 15.37
N GLY A 49 -12.20 -0.25 16.56
CA GLY A 49 -12.36 -1.09 17.73
C GLY A 49 -13.43 -2.17 17.53
N LYS A 50 -13.19 -3.36 18.08
CA LYS A 50 -14.06 -4.56 17.92
C LYS A 50 -15.51 -4.37 18.38
N LYS A 51 -15.79 -3.34 19.17
CA LYS A 51 -17.15 -2.97 19.60
C LYS A 51 -17.95 -2.24 18.51
N LEU A 52 -17.25 -1.56 17.61
CA LEU A 52 -17.84 -0.81 16.50
C LEU A 52 -17.87 -1.67 15.23
N LEU A 53 -16.78 -2.38 14.95
CA LEU A 53 -16.66 -3.25 13.80
C LEU A 53 -17.00 -4.70 14.17
N SER A 54 -18.19 -5.15 13.75
CA SER A 54 -18.63 -6.53 13.92
C SER A 54 -17.81 -7.50 13.07
N ILE A 55 -17.73 -8.77 13.50
CA ILE A 55 -17.04 -9.84 12.75
C ILE A 55 -17.72 -10.07 11.40
N GLU A 56 -19.04 -9.95 11.36
CA GLU A 56 -19.86 -10.12 10.16
C GLU A 56 -19.54 -9.03 9.13
N LEU A 57 -19.52 -7.76 9.54
CA LEU A 57 -19.17 -6.64 8.67
C LEU A 57 -17.72 -6.73 8.19
N HIS A 58 -16.79 -7.09 9.07
CA HIS A 58 -15.40 -7.35 8.70
C HIS A 58 -15.31 -8.41 7.59
N ALA A 59 -15.92 -9.59 7.80
CA ALA A 59 -15.90 -10.67 6.82
C ALA A 59 -16.58 -10.28 5.49
N GLU A 60 -17.65 -9.48 5.55
CA GLU A 60 -18.34 -8.97 4.37
C GLU A 60 -17.43 -8.07 3.52
N VAL A 61 -16.74 -7.10 4.14
CA VAL A 61 -15.81 -6.19 3.43
C VAL A 61 -14.66 -6.97 2.79
N ILE A 62 -14.08 -7.94 3.49
CA ILE A 62 -13.01 -8.80 2.93
C ILE A 62 -13.51 -9.62 1.74
N ARG A 63 -14.73 -10.17 1.81
CA ARG A 63 -15.31 -10.96 0.72
C ARG A 63 -15.58 -10.10 -0.51
N GLU A 64 -16.11 -8.88 -0.33
CA GLU A 64 -16.39 -7.95 -1.42
C GLU A 64 -15.12 -7.45 -2.11
N SER A 65 -14.01 -7.30 -1.38
CA SER A 65 -12.71 -6.98 -1.97
C SER A 65 -12.12 -8.13 -2.80
N LYS A 66 -12.75 -9.31 -2.78
CA LYS A 66 -12.24 -10.55 -3.39
C LYS A 66 -10.82 -10.87 -2.91
N HIS A 67 -10.55 -10.65 -1.62
CA HIS A 67 -9.23 -10.86 -1.01
C HIS A 67 -8.11 -10.08 -1.70
N ARG A 68 -8.40 -8.85 -2.14
CA ARG A 68 -7.39 -7.93 -2.70
C ARG A 68 -7.35 -6.64 -1.92
N CYS A 69 -6.13 -6.14 -1.70
CA CYS A 69 -5.90 -4.82 -1.16
C CYS A 69 -6.53 -3.76 -2.08
N TYR A 70 -7.33 -2.88 -1.50
CA TYR A 70 -7.96 -1.76 -2.21
C TYR A 70 -6.93 -0.77 -2.78
N LEU A 71 -5.79 -0.58 -2.11
CA LEU A 71 -4.78 0.43 -2.47
C LEU A 71 -3.80 -0.05 -3.54
N CYS A 72 -3.32 -1.30 -3.45
CA CYS A 72 -2.29 -1.83 -4.35
C CYS A 72 -2.71 -3.07 -5.14
N GLY A 73 -3.91 -3.61 -4.92
CA GLY A 73 -4.43 -4.81 -5.60
C GLY A 73 -3.80 -6.13 -5.16
N PHE A 74 -2.86 -6.11 -4.21
CA PHE A 74 -2.16 -7.30 -3.71
C PHE A 74 -3.15 -8.34 -3.14
N PRO A 75 -3.08 -9.60 -3.60
CA PRO A 75 -3.94 -10.65 -3.07
C PRO A 75 -3.45 -11.15 -1.72
N SER A 76 -4.33 -11.18 -0.71
CA SER A 76 -4.01 -11.78 0.60
C SER A 76 -5.26 -12.24 1.34
N GLN A 77 -5.09 -13.29 2.14
CA GLN A 77 -6.10 -13.80 3.08
C GLN A 77 -6.09 -13.05 4.42
N SER A 78 -5.05 -12.28 4.71
CA SER A 78 -4.89 -11.52 5.96
C SER A 78 -4.94 -10.02 5.72
N LEU A 79 -5.98 -9.56 5.03
CA LEU A 79 -6.26 -8.13 4.86
C LEU A 79 -6.86 -7.54 6.14
N GLU A 80 -6.60 -6.26 6.32
CA GLU A 80 -7.05 -5.42 7.42
C GLU A 80 -8.15 -4.46 6.94
N ILE A 81 -8.92 -3.90 7.88
CA ILE A 81 -10.02 -2.98 7.58
C ILE A 81 -9.60 -1.52 7.80
N HIS A 82 -9.64 -0.74 6.73
CA HIS A 82 -9.28 0.67 6.69
C HIS A 82 -10.50 1.57 6.46
N ASN A 83 -10.55 2.69 7.19
CA ASN A 83 -11.52 3.77 7.00
C ASN A 83 -11.00 4.79 5.99
N LEU A 84 -11.71 5.00 4.87
CA LEU A 84 -11.32 5.95 3.83
C LEU A 84 -11.19 7.40 4.31
N ASN A 85 -11.97 7.77 5.33
CA ASN A 85 -11.88 9.09 5.95
C ASN A 85 -10.96 9.13 7.19
N HIS A 86 -10.22 8.05 7.45
CA HIS A 86 -9.32 7.88 8.60
C HIS A 86 -10.00 7.97 9.98
N ASN A 87 -11.33 8.05 10.04
CA ASN A 87 -12.10 8.11 11.27
C ASN A 87 -12.61 6.71 11.64
N HIS A 88 -11.97 6.09 12.63
CA HIS A 88 -12.31 4.74 13.09
C HIS A 88 -13.66 4.64 13.83
N GLN A 89 -14.30 5.77 14.14
CA GLN A 89 -15.66 5.80 14.67
C GLN A 89 -16.71 5.68 13.56
N ASP A 90 -16.34 5.89 12.30
CA ASP A 90 -17.23 5.82 11.15
C ASP A 90 -17.14 4.46 10.45
N VAL A 91 -17.85 3.47 11.01
CA VAL A 91 -17.89 2.08 10.50
C VAL A 91 -18.98 1.84 9.44
N ARG A 92 -19.49 2.89 8.79
CA ARG A 92 -20.39 2.73 7.65
C ARG A 92 -19.67 1.97 6.53
N LYS A 93 -20.32 0.96 5.96
CA LYS A 93 -19.70 0.03 5.01
C LYS A 93 -19.04 0.74 3.82
N GLU A 94 -19.64 1.81 3.31
CA GLU A 94 -19.12 2.61 2.21
C GLU A 94 -17.76 3.27 2.52
N ASN A 95 -17.45 3.49 3.80
CA ASN A 95 -16.19 4.03 4.29
C ASN A 95 -15.12 2.95 4.54
N LEU A 96 -15.48 1.67 4.52
CA LEU A 96 -14.56 0.58 4.85
C LEU A 96 -13.95 -0.06 3.60
N ARG A 97 -12.66 -0.33 3.64
CA ARG A 97 -11.93 -1.06 2.58
C ARG A 97 -11.00 -2.09 3.17
N ALA A 98 -10.84 -3.21 2.47
CA ALA A 98 -9.84 -4.21 2.79
C ALA A 98 -8.48 -3.77 2.24
N VAL A 99 -7.45 -3.73 3.07
CA VAL A 99 -6.09 -3.30 2.69
C VAL A 99 -5.04 -4.27 3.24
N ASP A 100 -3.89 -4.39 2.60
CA ASP A 100 -2.77 -5.16 3.18
C ASP A 100 -2.02 -4.33 4.21
N ALA A 101 -1.33 -5.00 5.14
CA ALA A 101 -0.70 -4.36 6.29
C ALA A 101 0.36 -3.29 5.95
N LEU A 102 1.03 -3.36 4.78
CA LEU A 102 1.97 -2.30 4.38
C LEU A 102 1.21 -1.06 3.87
N CYS A 103 0.21 -1.26 3.02
CA CYS A 103 -0.61 -0.15 2.54
C CYS A 103 -1.43 0.47 3.69
N HIS A 104 -1.83 -0.33 4.68
CA HIS A 104 -2.49 0.17 5.86
C HIS A 104 -1.55 1.03 6.72
N GLY A 105 -0.33 0.54 6.99
CA GLY A 105 0.71 1.32 7.66
C GLY A 105 1.01 2.65 6.96
N TRP A 106 0.96 2.68 5.63
CA TRP A 106 1.13 3.91 4.84
C TRP A 106 0.05 4.97 5.11
N GLN A 107 -1.17 4.52 5.43
CA GLN A 107 -2.32 5.39 5.75
C GLN A 107 -2.43 5.75 7.24
N HIS A 108 -1.55 5.19 8.08
CA HIS A 108 -1.63 5.25 9.54
C HIS A 108 -0.25 5.51 10.17
N LEU A 109 0.44 6.54 9.67
CA LEU A 109 1.82 6.83 10.09
C LEU A 109 1.94 7.05 11.61
N GLY A 110 0.97 7.72 12.23
CA GLY A 110 0.97 8.02 13.66
C GLY A 110 0.71 6.81 14.56
N GLU A 111 0.17 5.73 13.99
CA GLU A 111 -0.18 4.51 14.72
C GLU A 111 0.92 3.43 14.57
N LEU A 112 1.88 3.65 13.68
CA LEU A 112 3.08 2.83 13.60
C LEU A 112 4.01 3.14 14.79
N GLY A 113 4.29 2.11 15.61
CA GLY A 113 5.21 2.23 16.73
C GLY A 113 6.63 2.66 16.34
N GLU A 114 7.34 3.29 17.27
CA GLU A 114 8.72 3.74 17.08
C GLU A 114 9.63 2.59 16.60
N GLY A 115 10.44 2.85 15.57
CA GLY A 115 11.34 1.85 14.99
C GLY A 115 10.67 0.80 14.08
N ASN A 116 9.34 0.83 13.92
CA ASN A 116 8.63 -0.10 13.03
C ASN A 116 8.69 0.31 11.56
N ALA A 117 8.90 1.59 11.27
CA ALA A 117 9.18 2.12 9.93
C ALA A 117 9.83 3.50 10.03
N PHE A 118 10.27 4.05 8.90
CA PHE A 118 10.75 5.43 8.78
C PHE A 118 10.43 6.00 7.39
N ILE A 119 10.54 7.30 7.22
CA ILE A 119 10.35 7.97 5.93
C ILE A 119 11.66 7.99 5.13
N GLY A 120 11.63 7.41 3.93
CA GLY A 120 12.68 7.53 2.91
C GLY A 120 12.26 8.45 1.77
N TYR A 121 13.22 8.97 1.02
CA TYR A 121 12.98 9.71 -0.22
C TYR A 121 13.34 8.82 -1.42
N LEU A 122 12.33 8.42 -2.21
CA LEU A 122 12.44 7.50 -3.34
C LEU A 122 11.79 8.12 -4.59
N PRO A 123 12.48 9.06 -5.27
CA PRO A 123 11.93 9.74 -6.43
C PRO A 123 11.71 8.76 -7.58
N GLY A 124 10.56 8.90 -8.26
CA GLY A 124 10.20 8.07 -9.41
C GLY A 124 9.60 6.70 -9.08
N LEU A 125 9.45 6.36 -7.80
CA LEU A 125 8.68 5.19 -7.35
C LEU A 125 7.36 5.63 -6.73
N VAL A 126 6.25 5.10 -7.26
CA VAL A 126 4.94 5.31 -6.62
C VAL A 126 4.81 4.44 -5.38
N ALA A 127 4.01 4.89 -4.42
CA ALA A 127 3.84 4.24 -3.12
C ALA A 127 3.50 2.75 -3.21
N GLN A 128 2.64 2.36 -4.16
CA GLN A 128 2.25 0.98 -4.40
C GLN A 128 3.43 0.10 -4.82
N ASP A 129 4.33 0.63 -5.66
CA ASP A 129 5.52 -0.07 -6.13
C ASP A 129 6.55 -0.24 -5.01
N VAL A 130 6.71 0.78 -4.16
CA VAL A 130 7.54 0.66 -2.96
C VAL A 130 7.01 -0.44 -2.04
N ASN A 131 5.70 -0.50 -1.79
CA ASN A 131 5.10 -1.56 -0.98
C ASN A 131 5.18 -2.95 -1.64
N ASN A 132 5.06 -3.02 -2.97
CA ASN A 132 5.29 -4.26 -3.73
C ASN A 132 6.72 -4.76 -3.55
N LEU A 133 7.71 -3.89 -3.72
CA LEU A 133 9.12 -4.21 -3.54
C LEU A 133 9.40 -4.66 -2.10
N GLN A 134 8.89 -3.92 -1.11
CA GLN A 134 9.05 -4.29 0.30
C GLN A 134 8.43 -5.65 0.60
N ARG A 135 7.22 -5.96 0.10
CA ARG A 135 6.64 -7.31 0.24
C ARG A 135 7.55 -8.40 -0.34
N CYS A 136 8.08 -8.20 -1.54
CA CYS A 136 9.02 -9.15 -2.15
C CYS A 136 10.27 -9.35 -1.28
N ILE A 137 10.88 -8.27 -0.79
CA ILE A 137 12.04 -8.31 0.11
C ILE A 137 11.71 -9.06 1.40
N LEU A 138 10.59 -8.75 2.04
CA LEU A 138 10.16 -9.37 3.30
C LEU A 138 9.92 -10.87 3.13
N VAL A 139 9.26 -11.29 2.05
CA VAL A 139 9.06 -12.70 1.73
C VAL A 139 10.41 -13.39 1.49
N ALA A 140 11.32 -12.80 0.70
CA ALA A 140 12.64 -13.36 0.44
C ALA A 140 13.51 -13.48 1.71
N LEU A 141 13.45 -12.49 2.60
CA LEU A 141 14.13 -12.52 3.90
C LEU A 141 13.61 -13.63 4.82
N GLU A 142 12.34 -13.99 4.70
CA GLU A 142 11.69 -15.00 5.53
C GLU A 142 11.92 -16.40 4.95
N THR A 143 11.62 -16.60 3.67
CA THR A 143 11.51 -17.94 3.05
C THR A 143 12.67 -18.32 2.13
N GLY A 144 13.55 -17.38 1.78
CA GLY A 144 14.68 -17.62 0.87
C GLY A 144 15.76 -18.56 1.42
N ASP A 145 16.63 -19.03 0.55
CA ASP A 145 17.92 -19.60 0.95
C ASP A 145 18.91 -18.51 1.38
N ASP A 146 20.11 -18.90 1.82
CA ASP A 146 21.10 -17.96 2.36
C ASP A 146 21.54 -16.89 1.34
N GLU A 147 21.63 -17.25 0.06
CA GLU A 147 21.98 -16.32 -1.03
C GLU A 147 20.85 -15.32 -1.29
N THR A 148 19.63 -15.81 -1.44
CA THR A 148 18.41 -15.00 -1.59
C THR A 148 18.26 -14.02 -0.43
N LYS A 149 18.45 -14.50 0.80
CA LYS A 149 18.39 -13.67 2.02
C LYS A 149 19.50 -12.62 2.04
N ALA A 150 20.71 -12.95 1.60
CA ALA A 150 21.79 -11.99 1.51
C ALA A 150 21.48 -10.86 0.52
N ASP A 151 20.92 -11.18 -0.64
CA ASP A 151 20.51 -10.18 -1.63
C ASP A 151 19.32 -9.34 -1.17
N ALA A 152 18.32 -9.95 -0.52
CA ALA A 152 17.21 -9.21 0.09
C ALA A 152 17.67 -8.23 1.16
N LYS A 153 18.67 -8.60 1.97
CA LYS A 153 19.29 -7.68 2.94
C LYS A 153 19.96 -6.49 2.26
N LYS A 154 20.63 -6.70 1.11
CA LYS A 154 21.25 -5.59 0.36
C LYS A 154 20.19 -4.62 -0.17
N LEU A 155 19.09 -5.13 -0.75
CA LEU A 155 17.97 -4.30 -1.23
C LEU A 155 17.30 -3.54 -0.08
N LEU A 156 17.10 -4.19 1.07
CA LEU A 156 16.57 -3.53 2.26
C LEU A 156 17.51 -2.41 2.74
N ASN A 157 18.82 -2.67 2.79
CA ASN A 157 19.81 -1.66 3.18
C ASN A 157 19.83 -0.48 2.19
N TRP A 158 19.66 -0.75 0.90
CA TRP A 158 19.49 0.29 -0.11
C TRP A 158 18.23 1.12 0.14
N LEU A 159 17.07 0.51 0.37
CA LEU A 159 15.86 1.26 0.76
C LEU A 159 16.11 2.09 2.03
N ALA A 160 16.78 1.50 3.02
CA ALA A 160 17.06 2.15 4.29
C ALA A 160 18.04 3.32 4.19
N SER A 161 18.98 3.31 3.24
CA SER A 161 19.90 4.45 3.06
C SER A 161 19.19 5.71 2.58
N HIS A 162 18.02 5.59 1.94
CA HIS A 162 17.27 6.74 1.44
C HIS A 162 16.65 7.61 2.54
N ARG A 163 16.67 7.17 3.80
CA ARG A 163 16.31 8.03 4.94
C ARG A 163 17.25 9.22 5.12
N GLN A 164 18.51 9.10 4.66
CA GLN A 164 19.50 10.18 4.77
C GLN A 164 19.08 11.41 3.96
N TYR A 165 18.44 11.20 2.80
CA TYR A 165 17.91 12.29 1.98
C TYR A 165 16.71 12.96 2.65
N THR A 166 15.84 12.17 3.29
CA THR A 166 14.74 12.70 4.10
C THR A 166 15.28 13.54 5.24
N GLU A 167 16.24 13.02 6.01
CA GLU A 167 16.86 13.73 7.13
C GLU A 167 17.51 15.05 6.69
N ALA A 168 18.22 15.05 5.56
CA ALA A 168 18.86 16.25 5.03
C ALA A 168 17.85 17.33 4.62
N ALA A 169 16.70 16.95 4.08
CA ALA A 169 15.69 17.90 3.60
C ALA A 169 14.68 18.33 4.68
N TRP A 170 14.31 17.42 5.59
CA TRP A 170 13.25 17.60 6.58
C TRP A 170 13.77 17.75 8.01
N GLY A 171 15.06 17.47 8.25
CA GLY A 171 15.64 17.41 9.59
C GLY A 171 15.24 16.17 10.39
N THR A 172 14.49 15.24 9.79
CA THR A 172 14.01 14.01 10.43
C THR A 172 13.57 12.98 9.37
N PHE A 173 13.52 11.71 9.76
CA PHE A 173 12.84 10.63 9.03
C PHE A 173 11.77 9.93 9.89
N GLU A 174 11.52 10.45 11.10
CA GLU A 174 10.65 9.81 12.09
C GLU A 174 9.17 9.98 11.73
N LEU A 175 8.44 8.87 11.67
CA LEU A 175 7.03 8.82 11.22
C LEU A 175 6.12 9.76 12.03
N SER A 176 6.33 9.83 13.35
CA SER A 176 5.51 10.63 14.26
C SER A 176 5.55 12.12 13.92
N VAL A 177 6.69 12.62 13.45
CA VAL A 177 6.82 14.04 13.04
C VAL A 177 6.00 14.31 11.77
N PHE A 178 6.01 13.38 10.81
CA PHE A 178 5.20 13.48 9.60
C PHE A 178 3.71 13.31 9.89
N ALA A 179 3.34 12.40 10.80
CA ALA A 179 1.96 12.23 11.27
C ALA A 179 1.43 13.51 11.93
N ASP A 180 2.21 14.13 12.83
CA ASP A 180 1.86 15.40 13.45
C ASP A 180 1.69 16.54 12.43
N ALA A 181 2.52 16.55 11.38
CA ALA A 181 2.38 17.49 10.28
C ALA A 181 1.08 17.27 9.51
N LEU A 182 0.73 16.01 9.19
CA LEU A 182 -0.51 15.64 8.51
C LEU A 182 -1.75 16.06 9.32
N VAL A 183 -1.76 15.83 10.64
CA VAL A 183 -2.84 16.31 11.52
C VAL A 183 -2.99 17.83 11.45
N LYS A 184 -1.88 18.58 11.49
CA LYS A 184 -1.91 20.05 11.39
C LYS A 184 -2.33 20.56 10.01
N MET A 185 -2.23 19.71 9.00
CA MET A 185 -2.65 19.98 7.63
C MET A 185 -4.08 19.49 7.35
N GLU A 186 -4.85 19.07 8.36
CA GLU A 186 -6.26 18.72 8.19
C GLU A 186 -7.05 19.90 7.58
N GLY A 187 -7.88 19.60 6.59
CA GLY A 187 -8.63 20.62 5.83
C GLY A 187 -7.84 21.32 4.73
N VAL A 188 -6.54 21.06 4.60
CA VAL A 188 -5.77 21.42 3.40
C VAL A 188 -6.12 20.44 2.27
N GLY A 189 -6.20 20.95 1.04
CA GLY A 189 -6.56 20.15 -0.14
C GLY A 189 -5.61 18.97 -0.38
N ALA A 190 -6.16 17.85 -0.85
CA ALA A 190 -5.42 16.62 -1.14
C ALA A 190 -4.32 16.83 -2.22
N ASP A 191 -4.51 17.81 -3.11
CA ASP A 191 -3.53 18.24 -4.11
C ASP A 191 -2.27 18.80 -3.46
N VAL A 192 -2.42 19.63 -2.42
CA VAL A 192 -1.30 20.19 -1.68
C VAL A 192 -0.58 19.11 -0.89
N HIS A 193 -1.31 18.18 -0.26
CA HIS A 193 -0.73 17.04 0.45
C HIS A 193 0.14 16.20 -0.48
N GLY A 194 -0.39 15.87 -1.67
CA GLY A 194 0.34 15.09 -2.68
C GLY A 194 1.60 15.78 -3.19
N VAL A 195 1.62 17.11 -3.25
CA VAL A 195 2.81 17.87 -3.67
C VAL A 195 3.84 17.96 -2.54
N VAL A 196 3.42 18.23 -1.31
CA VAL A 196 4.31 18.42 -0.15
C VAL A 196 5.04 17.13 0.20
N PHE A 197 4.34 15.99 0.16
CA PHE A 197 4.90 14.69 0.50
C PHE A 197 5.28 13.85 -0.73
N ARG A 198 5.42 14.50 -1.89
CA ARG A 198 5.80 13.83 -3.13
C ARG A 198 7.15 13.12 -2.96
N ASP A 199 7.28 11.94 -3.56
CA ASP A 199 8.49 11.13 -3.57
C ASP A 199 8.96 10.63 -2.18
N LEU A 200 8.19 10.91 -1.12
CA LEU A 200 8.40 10.28 0.18
C LEU A 200 7.74 8.90 0.23
N ALA A 201 8.41 7.99 0.93
CA ALA A 201 7.97 6.62 1.06
C ALA A 201 8.12 6.10 2.49
N VAL A 202 7.22 5.21 2.88
CA VAL A 202 7.31 4.51 4.17
C VAL A 202 8.15 3.25 3.99
N ILE A 203 9.28 3.19 4.70
CA ILE A 203 10.18 2.03 4.70
C ILE A 203 9.97 1.25 5.99
N PHE A 204 9.42 0.05 5.88
CA PHE A 204 9.04 -0.80 7.00
C PHE A 204 10.20 -1.64 7.51
N ASN A 205 10.29 -1.76 8.83
CA ASN A 205 11.22 -2.66 9.49
C ASN A 205 10.74 -4.12 9.32
N PRO A 206 11.56 -5.04 8.78
CA PRO A 206 11.14 -6.42 8.60
C PRO A 206 10.71 -7.16 9.86
N GLY A 207 11.29 -6.80 11.01
CA GLY A 207 11.06 -7.52 12.27
C GLY A 207 9.59 -7.57 12.69
N THR A 208 8.80 -6.56 12.33
CA THR A 208 7.37 -6.47 12.65
C THR A 208 6.48 -7.26 11.69
N TYR A 209 6.99 -7.66 10.52
CA TYR A 209 6.21 -8.25 9.45
C TYR A 209 6.55 -9.71 9.14
N SER A 210 7.41 -10.40 9.92
CA SER A 210 7.77 -11.81 9.68
C SER A 210 6.54 -12.72 9.54
N ALA A 211 5.57 -12.62 10.47
CA ALA A 211 4.33 -13.41 10.39
C ALA A 211 3.47 -13.07 9.15
N SER A 212 3.45 -11.80 8.74
CA SER A 212 2.76 -11.37 7.52
C SER A 212 3.48 -11.88 6.27
N ALA A 213 4.81 -11.85 6.25
CA ALA A 213 5.64 -12.36 5.16
C ALA A 213 5.41 -13.86 4.91
N GLN A 214 5.31 -14.67 5.96
CA GLN A 214 4.97 -16.09 5.84
C GLN A 214 3.60 -16.31 5.18
N LYS A 215 2.59 -15.51 5.54
CA LYS A 215 1.25 -15.58 4.94
C LYS A 215 1.27 -15.14 3.48
N TRP A 216 1.95 -14.02 3.18
CA TRP A 216 2.10 -13.53 1.81
C TRP A 216 2.80 -14.55 0.92
N ALA A 217 3.83 -15.23 1.44
CA ALA A 217 4.52 -16.30 0.74
C ALA A 217 3.54 -17.39 0.27
N HIS A 218 2.59 -17.76 1.12
CA HIS A 218 1.55 -18.73 0.78
C HIS A 218 0.47 -18.16 -0.16
N ASP A 219 0.02 -16.94 0.08
CA ASP A 219 -1.14 -16.34 -0.60
C ASP A 219 -0.83 -15.91 -2.04
N ALA A 220 0.35 -15.33 -2.27
CA ALA A 220 0.68 -14.63 -3.51
C ALA A 220 1.96 -15.15 -4.18
N TYR A 221 2.89 -15.72 -3.42
CA TYR A 221 4.22 -16.12 -3.93
C TYR A 221 4.42 -17.64 -3.99
N LYS A 222 3.40 -18.44 -3.70
CA LYS A 222 3.48 -19.92 -3.74
C LYS A 222 3.90 -20.46 -5.10
N SER A 223 3.59 -19.73 -6.17
CA SER A 223 4.01 -20.03 -7.55
C SER A 223 5.17 -19.16 -8.04
N SER A 224 5.66 -18.19 -7.26
CA SER A 224 6.82 -17.38 -7.65
C SER A 224 8.08 -18.21 -7.44
N PRO A 225 8.81 -18.56 -8.51
CA PRO A 225 10.07 -19.26 -8.35
C PRO A 225 11.03 -18.33 -7.60
N THR A 226 11.67 -18.82 -6.55
CA THR A 226 12.89 -18.17 -6.02
C THR A 226 13.92 -17.91 -7.13
N ALA A 227 13.85 -18.67 -8.23
CA ALA A 227 14.63 -18.46 -9.44
C ALA A 227 14.44 -17.10 -10.14
N SER A 228 13.36 -16.33 -9.90
CA SER A 228 13.23 -14.97 -10.46
C SER A 228 13.94 -13.91 -9.62
N TRP A 229 14.39 -14.27 -8.41
CA TRP A 229 15.02 -13.35 -7.47
C TRP A 229 16.32 -12.70 -8.00
N PRO A 230 17.25 -13.43 -8.64
CA PRO A 230 18.48 -12.83 -9.15
C PRO A 230 18.22 -11.73 -10.20
N ASN A 231 17.18 -11.90 -11.01
CA ASN A 231 16.79 -10.90 -12.02
C ASN A 231 16.26 -9.63 -11.34
N LEU A 232 15.34 -9.77 -10.38
CA LEU A 232 14.80 -8.63 -9.63
C LEU A 232 15.91 -7.85 -8.90
N TYR A 233 16.83 -8.57 -8.24
CA TYR A 233 17.98 -7.96 -7.58
C TYR A 233 18.85 -7.18 -8.58
N HIS A 234 19.18 -7.80 -9.72
CA HIS A 234 20.02 -7.18 -10.74
C HIS A 234 19.35 -5.94 -11.34
N GLU A 235 18.07 -6.00 -11.69
CA GLU A 235 17.32 -4.88 -12.27
C GLU A 235 17.31 -3.65 -11.36
N ILE A 236 17.22 -3.85 -10.04
CA ILE A 236 17.18 -2.74 -9.07
C ILE A 236 18.59 -2.21 -8.79
N MET A 237 19.55 -3.10 -8.50
CA MET A 237 20.89 -2.67 -8.08
C MET A 237 21.75 -2.14 -9.22
N ASN A 238 21.46 -2.55 -10.46
CA ASN A 238 22.20 -2.16 -11.65
C ASN A 238 21.32 -1.43 -12.68
N ALA A 239 20.22 -0.79 -12.23
CA ALA A 239 19.36 -0.01 -13.10
C ALA A 239 20.20 1.03 -13.89
N PRO A 240 20.05 1.13 -15.22
CA PRO A 240 20.78 2.13 -16.00
C PRO A 240 20.37 3.53 -15.54
N SER A 241 21.37 4.35 -15.24
CA SER A 241 21.25 5.75 -14.83
C SER A 241 20.92 6.68 -15.97
#